data_AF-A0A7C4HKJ7-F1
#
_entry.id   AF-A0A7C4HKJ7-F1
#
_cell.length_a   1.000
_cell.length_b   1.000
_cell.length_c   1.000
_cell.angle_alpha   90.00
_cell.angle_beta   90.00
_cell.angle_gamma   90.00
#
_symmetry.space_group_name_H-M   'P 1'
#
loop_
_entity.id
_entity.type
_entity.pdbx_description
1 polymer ?
#
loop_
_entity_poly.entity_id
_entity_poly.type
_entity_poly.pdbx_seq_one_letter_code
_entity_poly.pdbx_strand_id
1 'polypeptide(L)'
;MTEQRQIYRCNICGNIVEVLHAGVGQLVCCGRPMELLKEKTEDVGMEKHVPVIEKTEKAVKVKVGSIPHPMEEKHYIEWIEVIAEGVTHRKFLKPGDKPEADFEVKADKIQAREYCNIHGLWKA
;
A
#
# COMPACT_ATOMS: atom_id res chain seq x y z
N MET A 1 -20.07 0.80 7.44
CA MET A 1 -19.58 -0.59 7.46
C MET A 1 -18.17 -0.56 6.90
N THR A 2 -17.23 -1.28 7.50
CA THR A 2 -15.89 -1.47 6.93
C THR A 2 -15.97 -2.44 5.75
N GLU A 3 -15.05 -2.29 4.80
CA GLU A 3 -14.92 -3.21 3.67
C GLU A 3 -13.58 -3.94 3.75
N GLN A 4 -13.55 -5.18 3.25
CA GLN A 4 -12.34 -5.98 3.22
C GLN A 4 -11.22 -5.25 2.47
N ARG A 5 -9.99 -5.32 2.98
CA ARG A 5 -8.77 -4.66 2.49
C ARG A 5 -8.68 -3.14 2.70
N GLN A 6 -9.70 -2.49 3.27
CA GLN A 6 -9.56 -1.09 3.68
C GLN A 6 -8.43 -0.94 4.72
N ILE A 7 -7.63 0.11 4.56
CA ILE A 7 -6.52 0.43 5.47
C ILE A 7 -6.93 1.61 6.34
N TYR A 8 -6.74 1.48 7.64
CA TYR A 8 -7.05 2.51 8.61
C TYR A 8 -5.81 2.91 9.40
N ARG A 9 -5.64 4.21 9.67
CA ARG A 9 -4.57 4.76 10.49
C ARG A 9 -5.11 5.50 11.70
N CYS A 10 -4.48 5.31 12.86
CA CYS A 10 -4.66 6.19 14.01
C CYS A 10 -3.70 7.37 13.89
N ASN A 11 -4.23 8.59 13.77
CA ASN A 11 -3.43 9.81 13.66
C ASN A 11 -2.83 10.30 15.00
N ILE A 12 -2.98 9.52 16.08
CA ILE A 12 -2.40 9.81 17.39
C ILE A 12 -1.18 8.93 17.64
N CYS A 13 -1.35 7.60 17.60
CA CYS A 13 -0.27 6.66 17.91
C CYS A 13 0.41 6.05 16.67
N GLY A 14 -0.12 6.29 15.47
CA GLY A 14 0.44 5.76 14.22
C GLY A 14 0.05 4.32 13.90
N ASN A 15 -0.77 3.64 14.71
CA ASN A 15 -1.23 2.28 14.38
C ASN A 15 -1.93 2.24 13.02
N ILE A 16 -1.52 1.31 12.16
CA ILE A 16 -2.13 1.03 10.86
C ILE A 16 -2.65 -0.40 10.85
N VAL A 17 -3.88 -0.59 10.39
CA VAL A 17 -4.55 -1.90 10.32
C VAL A 17 -5.23 -2.08 8.97
N GLU A 18 -5.33 -3.33 8.54
CA GLU A 18 -6.12 -3.75 7.39
C GLU A 18 -7.36 -4.52 7.86
N VAL A 19 -8.50 -4.25 7.23
CA VAL A 19 -9.75 -4.98 7.48
C VAL A 19 -9.70 -6.34 6.78
N LEU A 20 -9.58 -7.43 7.54
CA LEU A 20 -9.65 -8.79 7.01
C LEU A 20 -11.08 -9.32 6.87
N HIS A 21 -12.00 -8.80 7.70
CA HIS A 21 -13.41 -9.16 7.70
C HIS A 21 -14.27 -7.91 7.89
N ALA A 22 -15.28 -7.73 7.04
CA ALA A 22 -16.18 -6.57 7.07
C ALA A 22 -17.04 -6.58 8.34
N GLY A 23 -17.32 -5.41 8.89
CA GLY A 23 -18.13 -5.25 10.09
C GLY A 23 -18.87 -3.92 10.13
N VAL A 24 -19.95 -3.87 10.92
CA VAL A 24 -20.78 -2.65 11.05
C VAL A 24 -20.19 -1.60 11.98
N GLY A 25 -19.32 -2.00 12.92
CA GLY A 25 -18.71 -1.12 13.92
C GLY A 25 -17.71 -0.12 13.33
N GLN A 26 -17.53 1.01 14.02
CA GLN A 26 -16.50 1.99 13.69
C GLN A 26 -15.16 1.60 14.36
N LEU A 27 -14.08 1.62 13.59
CA LEU A 27 -12.74 1.41 14.14
C LEU A 27 -12.30 2.64 14.94
N VAL A 28 -11.96 2.41 16.21
CA VAL A 28 -11.54 3.45 17.17
C VAL A 28 -10.19 3.07 17.75
N CYS A 29 -9.27 4.03 17.81
CA CYS A 29 -7.98 3.89 18.46
C CYS A 29 -7.64 5.20 19.17
N CYS A 30 -7.07 5.13 20.37
CA CYS A 30 -6.80 6.31 21.22
C CYS A 30 -8.04 7.18 21.48
N GLY A 31 -9.21 6.55 21.62
CA GLY A 31 -10.47 7.24 21.93
C GLY A 31 -11.08 8.05 20.78
N ARG A 32 -10.55 7.92 19.55
CA ARG A 32 -11.09 8.61 18.36
C ARG A 32 -11.26 7.65 17.18
N PRO A 33 -12.17 7.95 16.23
CA PRO A 33 -12.27 7.19 14.98
C PRO A 33 -10.92 7.17 14.24
N MET A 34 -10.55 6.00 13.72
CA MET A 34 -9.38 5.89 12.84
C MET A 34 -9.68 6.51 11.47
N GLU A 35 -8.66 7.07 10.83
CA GLU A 35 -8.74 7.60 9.47
C GLU A 35 -8.77 6.43 8.48
N LEU A 36 -9.75 6.41 7.57
CA LEU A 36 -9.70 5.55 6.38
C LEU A 36 -8.68 6.14 5.39
N LEU A 37 -7.60 5.42 5.14
CA LEU A 37 -6.61 5.78 4.13
C LEU A 37 -7.15 5.37 2.76
N LYS A 38 -7.69 6.35 2.01
CA LYS A 38 -8.16 6.13 0.64
C LYS A 38 -6.97 6.05 -0.31
N GLU A 39 -6.97 5.07 -1.20
CA GLU A 39 -5.93 4.97 -2.23
C GLU A 39 -6.01 6.14 -3.20
N LYS A 40 -4.86 6.77 -3.44
CA LYS A 40 -4.69 7.79 -4.47
C LYS A 40 -4.17 7.18 -5.78
N THR A 41 -4.61 7.74 -6.89
CA THR A 41 -4.09 7.47 -8.25
C THR A 41 -3.52 8.73 -8.91
N GLU A 42 -3.81 9.89 -8.34
CA GLU A 42 -3.34 11.20 -8.77
C GLU A 42 -3.20 12.10 -7.53
N ASP A 43 -2.11 12.86 -7.45
CA ASP A 43 -1.86 13.96 -6.52
C ASP A 43 -0.50 14.57 -6.89
N VAL A 44 -0.08 15.62 -6.17
CA VAL A 44 1.30 16.10 -6.22
C VAL A 44 2.28 14.98 -5.86
N GLY A 45 3.27 14.75 -6.72
CA GLY A 45 4.27 13.70 -6.53
C GLY A 45 3.85 12.31 -6.98
N MET A 46 2.74 12.16 -7.73
CA MET A 46 2.25 10.87 -8.23
C MET A 46 3.31 10.05 -8.97
N GLU A 47 4.25 10.71 -9.66
CA GLU A 47 5.35 10.06 -10.38
C GLU A 47 6.29 9.28 -9.47
N LYS A 48 6.26 9.53 -8.16
CA LYS A 48 7.03 8.81 -7.14
C LYS A 48 6.21 7.84 -6.30
N HIS A 49 4.89 7.79 -6.44
CA HIS A 49 4.03 7.05 -5.53
C HIS A 49 3.10 6.07 -6.22
N VAL A 50 2.56 6.42 -7.39
CA VAL A 50 1.71 5.49 -8.14
C VAL A 50 2.55 4.26 -8.51
N PRO A 51 2.18 3.05 -8.07
CA PRO A 51 2.93 1.85 -8.38
C PRO A 51 3.01 1.60 -9.89
N VAL A 52 4.16 1.12 -10.36
CA VAL A 52 4.37 0.67 -11.74
C VAL A 52 4.47 -0.86 -11.73
N ILE A 53 3.54 -1.51 -12.43
CA ILE A 53 3.39 -2.96 -12.47
C ILE A 53 4.06 -3.51 -13.74
N GLU A 54 5.09 -4.32 -13.58
CA GLU A 54 5.81 -5.01 -14.66
C GLU A 54 5.55 -6.52 -14.56
N LYS A 55 4.82 -7.07 -15.54
CA LYS A 55 4.59 -8.52 -15.61
C LYS A 55 5.76 -9.22 -16.28
N THR A 56 6.22 -10.31 -15.68
CA THR A 56 7.18 -11.25 -16.27
C THR A 56 6.51 -12.62 -16.46
N GLU A 57 7.19 -13.58 -17.10
CA GLU A 57 6.62 -14.93 -17.33
C GLU A 57 6.24 -15.69 -16.05
N LYS A 58 6.84 -15.33 -14.90
CA LYS A 58 6.68 -16.07 -13.64
C LYS A 58 6.31 -15.19 -12.43
N ALA A 59 6.52 -13.89 -12.52
CA ALA A 59 6.37 -12.97 -11.40
C ALA A 59 5.84 -11.61 -11.85
N VAL A 60 5.34 -10.85 -10.88
CA VAL A 60 5.00 -9.44 -11.01
C VAL A 60 6.04 -8.66 -10.24
N LYS A 61 6.75 -7.76 -10.92
CA LYS A 61 7.58 -6.76 -10.27
C LYS A 61 6.77 -5.48 -10.11
N VAL A 62 6.73 -4.94 -8.90
CA VAL A 62 6.10 -3.66 -8.62
C VAL A 62 7.18 -2.68 -8.17
N LYS A 63 7.28 -1.55 -8.85
CA LYS A 63 8.15 -0.42 -8.46
C LYS A 63 7.28 0.71 -7.93
N VAL A 64 7.76 1.47 -6.96
CA VAL A 64 7.04 2.63 -6.42
C VAL A 64 7.60 3.90 -7.03
N GLY A 65 6.76 4.45 -7.89
CA GLY A 65 6.99 5.55 -8.80
C GLY A 65 7.49 5.12 -10.18
N SER A 66 7.11 5.89 -11.21
CA SER A 66 7.84 5.94 -12.48
C SER A 66 9.22 6.59 -12.31
N ILE A 67 9.35 7.45 -11.29
CA ILE A 67 10.61 7.91 -10.70
C ILE A 67 10.75 7.24 -9.33
N PRO A 68 11.87 6.58 -9.01
CA PRO A 68 12.03 5.89 -7.73
C PRO A 68 11.73 6.78 -6.53
N HIS A 69 10.84 6.30 -5.65
CA HIS A 69 10.57 6.94 -4.37
C HIS A 69 11.82 6.97 -3.46
N PRO A 70 12.05 8.02 -2.65
CA PRO A 70 13.09 8.03 -1.62
C PRO A 70 12.92 6.89 -0.61
N MET A 71 14.02 6.33 -0.10
CA MET A 71 13.97 5.27 0.92
C MET A 71 14.83 5.66 2.11
N GLU A 72 14.56 6.85 2.66
CA GLU A 72 15.30 7.47 3.76
C GLU A 72 14.67 7.13 5.11
N GLU A 73 15.42 7.23 6.21
CA GLU A 73 14.94 6.84 7.56
C GLU A 73 13.61 7.48 7.97
N LYS A 74 13.37 8.72 7.54
CA LYS A 74 12.14 9.48 7.86
C LYS A 74 11.13 9.52 6.74
N HIS A 75 11.47 9.03 5.55
CA HIS A 75 10.63 9.10 4.36
C HIS A 75 10.90 7.91 3.44
N TYR A 76 10.04 6.91 3.53
CA TYR A 76 10.20 5.65 2.81
C TYR A 76 8.85 4.97 2.56
N ILE A 77 8.87 4.01 1.65
CA ILE A 77 7.75 3.10 1.43
C ILE A 77 7.81 2.00 2.48
N GLU A 78 6.78 1.87 3.30
CA GLU A 78 6.76 0.85 4.36
C GLU A 78 6.38 -0.54 3.82
N TRP A 79 5.47 -0.59 2.85
CA TRP A 79 5.11 -1.83 2.17
C TRP A 79 4.57 -1.62 0.75
N ILE A 80 4.72 -2.67 -0.03
CA ILE A 80 4.09 -2.86 -1.34
C ILE A 80 3.20 -4.09 -1.25
N GLU A 81 2.05 -4.06 -1.90
CA GLU A 81 1.17 -5.21 -2.02
C GLU A 81 0.62 -5.38 -3.43
N VAL A 82 0.37 -6.65 -3.76
CA VAL A 82 -0.31 -7.08 -4.98
C VAL A 82 -1.60 -7.78 -4.59
N ILE A 83 -2.69 -7.37 -5.22
CA ILE A 83 -4.02 -7.97 -5.08
C ILE A 83 -4.41 -8.57 -6.43
N ALA A 84 -4.65 -9.87 -6.46
CA ALA A 84 -5.07 -10.58 -7.65
C ALA A 84 -5.88 -11.83 -7.28
N GLU A 85 -6.97 -12.10 -8.00
CA GLU A 85 -7.74 -13.35 -7.90
C GLU A 85 -8.12 -13.79 -6.48
N GLY A 86 -8.47 -12.83 -5.62
CA GLY A 86 -8.85 -13.10 -4.22
C GLY A 86 -7.66 -13.22 -3.25
N VAL A 87 -6.43 -13.22 -3.75
CA VAL A 87 -5.20 -13.25 -2.94
C VAL A 87 -4.64 -11.85 -2.75
N THR A 88 -4.01 -11.62 -1.60
CA THR A 88 -3.23 -10.43 -1.29
C THR A 88 -1.83 -10.87 -0.86
N HIS A 89 -0.80 -10.43 -1.58
CA HIS A 89 0.59 -10.59 -1.18
C HIS A 89 1.13 -9.23 -0.73
N ARG A 90 1.84 -9.20 0.41
CA ARG A 90 2.47 -7.97 0.93
C ARG A 90 3.95 -8.20 1.19
N LYS A 91 4.76 -7.24 0.79
CA LYS A 91 6.19 -7.14 1.12
C LYS A 91 6.42 -5.87 1.92
N PHE A 92 6.91 -6.01 3.14
CA PHE A 92 7.43 -4.89 3.91
C PHE A 92 8.84 -4.52 3.42
N LEU A 93 9.11 -3.23 3.40
CA LEU A 93 10.41 -2.64 3.05
C LEU A 93 10.95 -1.85 4.26
N LYS A 94 12.22 -1.48 4.18
CA LYS A 94 12.92 -0.68 5.17
C LYS A 94 13.67 0.47 4.49
N PRO A 95 14.02 1.55 5.23
CA PRO A 95 14.94 2.54 4.72
C PRO A 95 16.23 1.92 4.16
N GLY A 96 16.70 2.42 3.03
CA GLY A 96 17.84 1.90 2.27
C GLY A 96 17.51 0.80 1.26
N ASP A 97 16.36 0.14 1.36
CA ASP A 97 15.92 -0.81 0.34
C ASP A 97 15.62 -0.09 -0.99
N LYS A 98 15.59 -0.84 -2.10
CA LYS A 98 14.98 -0.32 -3.32
C LYS A 98 13.47 -0.23 -3.13
N PRO A 99 12.79 0.82 -3.66
CA PRO A 99 11.34 0.95 -3.59
C PRO A 99 10.65 0.01 -4.61
N GLU A 100 10.95 -1.28 -4.55
CA GLU A 100 10.40 -2.30 -5.45
C GLU A 100 10.25 -3.66 -4.75
N ALA A 101 9.33 -4.49 -5.25
CA ALA A 101 9.12 -5.84 -4.76
C ALA A 101 8.72 -6.79 -5.90
N ASP A 102 9.17 -8.04 -5.82
CA ASP A 102 8.81 -9.11 -6.73
C ASP A 102 7.81 -10.06 -6.04
N PHE A 103 6.75 -10.44 -6.76
CA PHE A 103 5.70 -11.34 -6.29
C PHE A 103 5.50 -12.48 -7.29
N GLU A 104 5.57 -13.72 -6.83
CA GLU A 104 5.31 -14.92 -7.65
C GLU A 104 3.80 -15.12 -7.86
N VAL A 105 3.19 -14.21 -8.62
CA VAL A 105 1.75 -14.20 -8.92
C VAL A 105 1.55 -14.31 -10.42
N LYS A 106 0.68 -15.22 -10.85
CA LYS A 106 0.19 -15.32 -12.24
C LYS A 106 -1.29 -14.98 -12.26
N ALA A 107 -1.62 -13.81 -12.79
CA ALA A 107 -3.00 -13.36 -12.93
C ALA A 107 -3.15 -12.34 -14.08
N ASP A 108 -4.33 -12.33 -14.69
CA ASP A 108 -4.65 -11.39 -15.78
C ASP A 108 -4.89 -9.98 -15.24
N LYS A 109 -5.63 -9.87 -14.13
CA LYS A 109 -5.92 -8.60 -13.46
C LYS A 109 -5.14 -8.52 -12.16
N ILE A 110 -4.25 -7.55 -12.10
CA ILE A 110 -3.40 -7.27 -10.94
C ILE A 110 -3.62 -5.82 -10.56
N GLN A 111 -3.89 -5.59 -9.29
CA GLN A 111 -3.82 -4.28 -8.67
C GLN A 111 -2.59 -4.25 -7.77
N ALA A 112 -1.90 -3.12 -7.72
CA ALA A 112 -0.85 -2.88 -6.74
C ALA A 112 -1.24 -1.74 -5.81
N ARG A 113 -0.84 -1.84 -4.53
CA ARG A 113 -0.85 -0.70 -3.60
C ARG A 113 0.51 -0.53 -2.94
N GLU A 114 0.80 0.69 -2.55
CA GLU A 114 1.96 1.03 -1.72
C GLU A 114 1.55 1.99 -0.63
N TYR A 115 2.28 1.99 0.48
CA TYR A 115 2.13 3.00 1.51
C TYR A 115 3.46 3.72 1.80
N CYS A 116 3.46 5.02 1.57
CA CYS A 116 4.49 5.94 2.01
C CYS A 116 4.15 6.46 3.40
N ASN A 117 5.11 6.42 4.33
CA ASN A 117 4.92 6.84 5.71
C ASN A 117 4.50 8.32 5.86
N ILE A 118 4.82 9.16 4.87
CA ILE A 118 4.43 10.58 4.81
C ILE A 118 3.22 10.79 3.90
N HIS A 119 3.23 10.24 2.69
CA HIS A 119 2.28 10.61 1.64
C HIS A 119 1.06 9.68 1.52
N GLY A 120 0.98 8.66 2.37
CA GLY A 120 -0.20 7.80 2.49
C GLY A 120 -0.23 6.65 1.48
N LEU A 121 -1.46 6.20 1.19
CA LEU A 121 -1.71 4.99 0.40
C LEU A 121 -2.00 5.32 -1.07
N TRP A 122 -1.37 4.60 -1.99
CA TRP A 122 -1.53 4.78 -3.43
C TRP A 122 -1.78 3.45 -4.15
N LYS A 123 -2.34 3.50 -5.35
CA LYS A 123 -2.63 2.30 -6.16
C LYS A 123 -2.45 2.49 -7.67
N ALA A 124 -2.31 1.35 -8.36
CA ALA A 124 -2.41 1.20 -9.81
C ALA A 124 -3.17 -0.09 -10.17
#